data_AF-C6E0X9-F1
#
_entry.id   AF-C6E0X9-F1
#
_cell.length_a   1.000
_cell.length_b   1.000
_cell.length_c   1.000
_cell.angle_alpha   90.00
_cell.angle_beta   90.00
_cell.angle_gamma   90.00
#
_symmetry.space_group_name_H-M   'P 1'
#
loop_
_entity.id
_entity.type
_entity.pdbx_description
1 polymer ?
#
loop_
_entity_poly.entity_id
_entity_poly.type
_entity_poly.pdbx_seq_one_letter_code
_entity_poly.pdbx_strand_id
1 'polypeptide(L)'
;MTSQCNRILRHYRNVAPTKFHTFNQRVKTALAEKTRFPDWIWTADATLLPSYFSASDKHDALYHESMLGSKLVIAERALLQAQLIVYLDEIASLLEMAAVRTPDILVASGFDVVKERRGR
;
A
#
# COMPACT_ATOMS: atom_id res chain seq x y z
N MET A 1 3.41 20.42 -22.78
CA MET A 1 3.15 19.02 -22.38
C MET A 1 2.65 19.05 -20.95
N THR A 2 1.36 18.85 -20.72
CA THR A 2 0.83 18.75 -19.35
C THR A 2 1.26 17.40 -18.79
N SER A 3 2.28 17.39 -17.93
CA SER A 3 2.66 16.20 -17.17
C SER A 3 1.50 15.85 -16.25
N GLN A 4 0.62 14.95 -16.71
CA GLN A 4 -0.50 14.42 -15.94
C GLN A 4 0.08 13.57 -14.81
N CYS A 5 -0.08 14.07 -13.59
CA CYS A 5 0.38 13.39 -12.39
C CYS A 5 -0.67 12.34 -12.00
N ASN A 6 -0.49 11.11 -12.47
CA ASN A 6 -1.26 9.96 -11.99
C ASN A 6 -1.12 9.89 -10.46
N ARG A 7 -2.24 9.92 -9.73
CA ARG A 7 -2.26 10.02 -8.27
C ARG A 7 -2.85 8.77 -7.63
N ILE A 8 -2.23 8.30 -6.56
CA ILE A 8 -2.73 7.18 -5.75
C ILE A 8 -3.95 7.64 -4.95
N LEU A 9 -5.01 6.83 -5.00
CA LEU A 9 -6.21 7.03 -4.21
C LEU A 9 -6.00 6.50 -2.79
N ARG A 10 -6.08 7.40 -1.81
CA ARG A 10 -5.92 7.06 -0.39
C ARG A 10 -7.19 6.55 0.29
N HIS A 11 -8.06 5.86 -0.46
CA HIS A 11 -9.32 5.34 0.07
C HIS A 11 -9.12 4.28 1.14
N TYR A 12 -8.00 3.55 1.11
CA TYR A 12 -7.62 2.54 2.11
C TYR A 12 -7.59 3.06 3.55
N ARG A 13 -7.54 4.39 3.76
CA ARG A 13 -7.65 5.02 5.09
C ARG A 13 -9.00 4.79 5.77
N ASN A 14 -10.07 4.63 4.99
CA ASN A 14 -11.47 4.62 5.48
C ASN A 14 -12.26 3.41 4.98
N VAL A 15 -11.61 2.25 4.84
CA VAL A 15 -12.29 1.01 4.41
C VAL A 15 -12.49 0.02 5.56
N ALA A 16 -13.51 -0.81 5.43
CA ALA A 16 -13.80 -1.89 6.37
C ALA A 16 -12.62 -2.88 6.46
N PRO A 17 -12.42 -3.57 7.61
CA PRO A 17 -11.25 -4.42 7.85
C PRO A 17 -10.98 -5.48 6.76
N THR A 18 -12.02 -6.17 6.27
CA THR A 18 -11.88 -7.16 5.19
C THR A 18 -11.40 -6.52 3.88
N LYS A 19 -11.94 -5.35 3.53
CA LYS A 19 -11.50 -4.62 2.33
C LYS A 19 -10.07 -4.10 2.49
N PHE A 20 -9.73 -3.62 3.68
CA PHE A 20 -8.36 -3.22 4.01
C PHE A 20 -7.39 -4.37 3.84
N HIS A 21 -7.71 -5.55 4.40
CA HIS A 21 -6.88 -6.73 4.31
C HIS A 21 -6.61 -7.15 2.86
N THR A 22 -7.66 -7.26 2.03
CA THR A 22 -7.50 -7.59 0.60
C THR A 22 -6.66 -6.56 -0.15
N PHE A 23 -6.92 -5.27 0.10
CA PHE A 23 -6.13 -4.18 -0.47
C PHE A 23 -4.65 -4.28 -0.08
N ASN A 24 -4.38 -4.47 1.21
CA ASN A 24 -3.04 -4.54 1.75
C ASN A 24 -2.26 -5.74 1.19
N GLN A 25 -2.88 -6.92 1.10
CA GLN A 25 -2.24 -8.08 0.46
C GLN A 25 -1.92 -7.82 -1.01
N ARG A 26 -2.84 -7.19 -1.75
CA ARG A 26 -2.60 -6.82 -3.16
C ARG A 26 -1.39 -5.90 -3.32
N VAL A 27 -1.29 -4.85 -2.49
CA VAL A 27 -0.14 -3.92 -2.50
C VAL A 27 1.14 -4.64 -2.09
N LYS A 28 1.10 -5.44 -1.02
CA LYS A 28 2.26 -6.23 -0.56
C LYS A 28 2.80 -7.15 -1.65
N THR A 29 1.92 -7.93 -2.30
CA THR A 29 2.30 -8.84 -3.39
C THR A 29 2.92 -8.07 -4.55
N ALA A 30 2.33 -6.93 -4.93
CA ALA A 30 2.88 -6.08 -5.98
C ALA A 30 4.30 -5.58 -5.62
N LEU A 31 4.48 -5.01 -4.44
CA LEU A 31 5.76 -4.45 -4.00
C LEU A 31 6.84 -5.51 -3.76
N ALA A 32 6.46 -6.76 -3.47
CA ALA A 32 7.41 -7.86 -3.34
C ALA A 32 8.05 -8.25 -4.69
N GLU A 33 7.44 -7.88 -5.82
CA GLU A 33 7.97 -8.12 -7.16
C GLU A 33 9.08 -7.10 -7.50
N LYS A 34 10.28 -7.35 -6.98
CA LYS A 34 11.45 -6.46 -7.09
C LYS A 34 11.83 -6.05 -8.52
N THR A 35 11.46 -6.83 -9.52
CA THR A 35 11.75 -6.51 -10.94
C THR A 35 11.01 -5.27 -11.43
N ARG A 36 9.94 -4.85 -10.75
CA ARG A 36 9.11 -3.70 -11.14
C ARG A 36 9.44 -2.41 -10.40
N PHE A 37 10.20 -2.48 -9.30
CA PHE A 37 10.51 -1.34 -8.44
C PHE A 37 12.03 -1.21 -8.28
N PRO A 38 12.66 -0.30 -9.03
CA PRO A 38 14.08 0.00 -8.84
C PRO A 38 14.41 0.43 -7.40
N ASP A 39 15.55 -0.03 -6.89
CA ASP A 39 15.98 0.24 -5.51
C ASP A 39 16.11 1.73 -5.17
N TRP A 40 16.36 2.58 -6.19
CA TRP A 40 16.49 4.03 -5.99
C TRP A 40 15.22 4.67 -5.42
N ILE A 41 14.04 4.08 -5.63
CA ILE A 41 12.75 4.57 -5.10
C ILE A 41 12.79 4.58 -3.56
N TRP A 42 13.48 3.62 -2.95
CA TRP A 42 13.50 3.39 -1.51
C TRP A 42 14.70 4.02 -0.81
N THR A 43 15.59 4.70 -1.55
CA THR A 43 16.83 5.25 -0.98
C THR A 43 16.63 6.27 0.14
N ALA A 44 15.50 6.96 0.16
CA ALA A 44 15.14 7.89 1.25
C ALA A 44 14.84 7.16 2.57
N ASP A 45 14.39 5.91 2.50
CA ASP A 45 14.18 5.05 3.66
C ASP A 45 14.24 3.56 3.25
N ALA A 46 15.43 2.98 3.43
CA ALA A 46 15.68 1.57 3.12
C ALA A 46 14.94 0.59 4.06
N THR A 47 14.44 1.08 5.21
CA THR A 47 13.74 0.27 6.21
C THR A 47 12.23 0.24 6.03
N LEU A 48 11.68 1.17 5.23
CA LEU A 48 10.25 1.30 4.99
C LEU A 48 9.61 0.00 4.45
N LEU A 49 10.15 -0.56 3.36
CA LEU A 49 9.61 -1.78 2.76
C LEU A 49 9.72 -3.00 3.69
N PRO A 50 10.87 -3.31 4.31
CA PRO A 50 10.96 -4.38 5.30
C PRO A 50 9.99 -4.21 6.47
N SER A 51 9.84 -2.97 6.99
CA SER A 51 8.93 -2.66 8.09
C SER A 51 7.47 -2.86 7.69
N TYR A 52 7.11 -2.39 6.49
CA TYR A 52 5.79 -2.59 5.91
C TYR A 52 5.48 -4.08 5.71
N PHE A 53 6.41 -4.86 5.14
CA PHE A 53 6.20 -6.29 4.92
C PHE A 53 6.01 -7.04 6.23
N SER A 54 6.85 -6.78 7.24
CA SER A 54 6.72 -7.39 8.57
C SER A 54 5.38 -7.05 9.22
N ALA A 55 4.97 -5.77 9.20
CA ALA A 55 3.68 -5.35 9.72
C ALA A 55 2.51 -5.96 8.93
N SER A 56 2.66 -6.11 7.61
CA SER A 56 1.66 -6.71 6.74
C SER A 56 1.47 -8.21 7.02
N ASP A 57 2.56 -8.94 7.26
CA ASP A 57 2.51 -10.35 7.66
C ASP A 57 1.82 -10.52 9.02
N LYS A 58 2.16 -9.67 9.99
CA LYS A 58 1.50 -9.69 11.29
C LYS A 58 0.01 -9.37 11.17
N HIS A 59 -0.36 -8.42 10.32
CA HIS A 59 -1.76 -8.08 10.08
C HIS A 59 -2.52 -9.21 9.40
N ASP A 60 -1.88 -9.96 8.51
CA ASP A 60 -2.47 -11.14 7.90
C ASP A 60 -2.86 -12.18 8.94
N ALA A 61 -1.92 -12.52 9.83
CA ALA A 61 -2.15 -13.48 10.91
C ALA A 61 -3.29 -13.03 11.84
N LEU A 62 -3.24 -11.78 12.32
CA LEU A 62 -4.27 -11.22 13.21
C LEU A 62 -5.63 -11.08 12.54
N TYR A 63 -5.68 -10.83 11.22
CA TYR A 63 -6.94 -10.80 10.49
C TYR A 63 -7.63 -12.16 10.56
N HIS A 64 -6.93 -13.24 10.25
CA HIS A 64 -7.50 -14.59 10.30
C HIS A 64 -7.90 -15.01 11.73
N GLU A 65 -7.06 -14.71 12.72
CA GLU A 65 -7.36 -15.02 14.12
C GLU A 65 -8.57 -14.20 14.64
N SER A 66 -8.70 -12.94 14.23
CA SER A 66 -9.80 -12.07 14.65
C SER A 66 -11.17 -12.53 14.16
N MET A 67 -11.22 -13.36 13.10
CA MET A 67 -12.47 -13.96 12.59
C MET A 67 -13.08 -14.94 13.59
N LEU A 68 -12.31 -15.40 14.58
CA LEU A 68 -12.78 -16.24 15.69
C LEU A 68 -13.45 -15.42 16.81
N GLY A 69 -13.50 -14.08 16.69
CA GLY A 69 -14.28 -13.21 17.58
C GLY A 69 -13.58 -12.72 18.84
N SER A 70 -12.26 -12.92 18.98
CA SER A 70 -11.50 -12.41 20.12
C SER A 70 -11.39 -10.88 20.10
N LYS A 71 -11.96 -10.21 21.12
CA LYS A 71 -11.95 -8.74 21.25
C LYS A 71 -10.54 -8.16 21.33
N LEU A 72 -9.61 -8.84 21.99
CA LEU A 72 -8.22 -8.41 22.11
C LEU A 72 -7.53 -8.43 20.74
N VAL A 73 -7.69 -9.51 19.98
CA VAL A 73 -7.12 -9.66 18.64
C VAL A 73 -7.72 -8.63 17.66
N ILE A 74 -9.02 -8.34 17.79
CA ILE A 74 -9.69 -7.30 16.99
C ILE A 74 -9.08 -5.92 17.27
N ALA A 75 -8.81 -5.58 18.53
CA ALA A 75 -8.20 -4.31 18.92
C ALA A 75 -6.75 -4.21 18.42
N GLU A 76 -5.96 -5.28 18.57
CA GLU A 76 -4.59 -5.33 18.06
C GLU A 76 -4.55 -5.18 16.53
N ARG A 77 -5.43 -5.86 15.81
CA ARG A 77 -5.59 -5.72 14.35
C ARG A 77 -5.90 -4.27 13.96
N ALA A 78 -6.76 -3.58 14.71
CA ALA A 78 -7.11 -2.18 14.43
C ALA A 78 -5.92 -1.22 14.60
N LEU A 79 -5.12 -1.42 15.66
CA LEU A 79 -3.87 -0.66 15.86
C LEU A 79 -2.88 -0.92 14.74
N LEU A 80 -2.73 -2.17 14.33
CA LEU A 80 -1.81 -2.54 13.26
C LEU A 80 -2.27 -2.03 11.89
N GLN A 81 -3.58 -2.02 11.63
CA GLN A 81 -4.15 -1.38 10.44
C GLN A 81 -3.82 0.13 10.41
N ALA A 82 -3.92 0.83 11.54
CA ALA A 82 -3.53 2.24 11.63
C ALA A 82 -2.03 2.44 11.32
N GLN A 83 -1.16 1.57 11.83
CA GLN A 83 0.27 1.59 11.52
C GLN A 83 0.53 1.32 10.02
N LEU A 84 -0.15 0.33 9.43
CA LEU A 84 -0.02 0.03 8.00
C LEU A 84 -0.47 1.19 7.12
N ILE A 85 -1.50 1.94 7.52
CA ILE A 85 -1.93 3.15 6.80
C ILE A 85 -0.80 4.17 6.70
N VAL A 86 -0.01 4.36 7.77
CA VAL A 86 1.14 5.27 7.77
C VAL A 86 2.18 4.82 6.74
N TYR A 87 2.57 3.54 6.78
CA TYR A 87 3.51 3.00 5.79
C TYR A 87 2.98 3.11 4.35
N LEU A 88 1.70 2.82 4.14
CA LEU A 88 1.07 2.92 2.82
C LEU A 88 1.06 4.36 2.30
N ASP A 89 0.89 5.36 3.18
CA ASP A 89 0.94 6.77 2.80
C ASP A 89 2.35 7.23 2.40
N GLU A 90 3.38 6.76 3.11
CA GLU A 90 4.78 7.02 2.79
C GLU A 90 5.18 6.34 1.47
N ILE A 91 4.85 5.05 1.31
CA ILE A 91 5.05 4.29 0.08
C ILE A 91 4.34 4.97 -1.09
N ALA A 92 3.07 5.36 -0.92
CA ALA A 92 2.33 6.05 -1.97
C ALA A 92 3.02 7.35 -2.39
N SER A 93 3.54 8.12 -1.43
CA SER A 93 4.24 9.38 -1.72
C SER A 93 5.54 9.15 -2.48
N LEU A 94 6.33 8.13 -2.11
CA LEU A 94 7.56 7.74 -2.83
C LEU A 94 7.26 7.28 -4.25
N LEU A 95 6.21 6.47 -4.44
CA LEU A 95 5.78 6.01 -5.75
C LEU A 95 5.24 7.16 -6.61
N GLU A 96 4.46 8.08 -6.05
CA GLU A 96 4.00 9.29 -6.76
C GLU A 96 5.19 10.15 -7.23
N MET A 97 6.23 10.31 -6.42
CA MET A 97 7.46 11.01 -6.83
C MET A 97 8.23 10.26 -7.91
N ALA A 98 8.39 8.95 -7.77
CA ALA A 98 9.11 8.14 -8.74
C ALA A 98 8.36 8.04 -10.09
N ALA A 99 7.03 8.17 -10.09
CA ALA A 99 6.19 8.13 -11.27
C ALA A 99 6.43 9.29 -12.23
N VAL A 100 7.07 10.38 -11.76
CA VAL A 100 7.54 11.48 -12.62
C VAL A 100 8.53 10.96 -13.68
N ARG A 101 9.35 9.97 -13.33
CA ARG A 101 10.35 9.36 -14.23
C ARG A 101 9.85 8.05 -14.84
N THR A 102 9.09 7.28 -14.08
CA THR A 102 8.61 5.95 -14.49
C THR A 102 7.13 5.79 -14.16
N PRO A 103 6.21 6.31 -14.99
CA PRO A 103 4.76 6.32 -14.68
C PRO A 103 4.16 4.93 -14.42
N ASP A 104 4.69 3.90 -15.07
CA ASP A 104 4.19 2.52 -14.99
C ASP A 104 4.29 1.91 -13.58
N ILE A 105 5.14 2.45 -12.71
CA ILE A 105 5.26 1.96 -11.32
C ILE A 105 3.96 2.08 -10.55
N LEU A 106 3.13 3.10 -10.85
CA LEU A 106 1.85 3.28 -10.18
C LEU A 106 0.85 2.19 -10.57
N VAL A 107 0.86 1.78 -11.84
CA VAL A 107 0.02 0.67 -12.33
C VAL A 107 0.50 -0.66 -11.73
N ALA A 108 1.81 -0.84 -11.60
CA ALA A 108 2.40 -2.03 -11.00
C ALA A 108 2.23 -2.12 -9.47
N SER A 109 1.98 -1.01 -8.78
CA SER A 109 2.02 -0.90 -7.31
C SER A 109 0.88 -1.59 -6.55
N GLY A 110 -0.17 -2.03 -7.24
CA GLY A 110 -1.37 -2.58 -6.60
C GLY A 110 -2.22 -1.54 -5.86
N PHE A 111 -1.86 -0.26 -5.88
CA PHE A 111 -2.72 0.81 -5.40
C PHE A 111 -3.85 1.10 -6.39
N ASP A 112 -4.97 1.60 -5.87
CA ASP A 112 -5.97 2.21 -6.74
C ASP A 112 -5.44 3.58 -7.19
N VAL A 113 -5.44 3.83 -8.50
CA VAL A 113 -4.93 5.07 -9.09
C VAL A 113 -6.09 5.79 -9.77
N VAL A 114 -6.11 7.12 -9.71
CA VAL A 114 -7.05 7.91 -10.54
C VAL A 114 -6.70 7.66 -12.00
N LYS A 115 -7.50 6.82 -12.68
CA LYS A 115 -7.48 6.78 -14.14
C LYS A 115 -8.19 8.03 -14.63
N GLU A 116 -7.46 9.00 -15.17
CA GLU A 116 -8.13 9.99 -16.01
C GLU A 116 -8.75 9.28 -17.21
N ARG A 117 -10.05 9.48 -17.37
CA ARG A 117 -10.81 9.11 -18.56
C ARG A 117 -10.12 9.85 -19.71
N ARG A 118 -9.43 9.13 -20.60
CA ARG A 118 -9.04 9.67 -21.91
C ARG A 118 -10.33 10.11 -22.60
N GLY A 119 -10.69 11.38 -22.45
CA GLY A 119 -11.74 12.02 -23.22
C GLY A 119 -11.30 12.09 -24.67
N ARG A 120 -12.24 11.71 -25.54
CA ARG A 120 -12.18 11.66 -27.01
C ARG A 120 -11.35 12.74 -27.67
#